data_AF-A0A5D0RTY0-F1
#
_entry.id   AF-A0A5D0RTY0-F1
#
_cell.length_a   1.000
_cell.length_b   1.000
_cell.length_c   1.000
_cell.angle_alpha   90.00
_cell.angle_beta   90.00
_cell.angle_gamma   90.00
#
_symmetry.space_group_name_H-M   'P 1'
#
loop_
_entity.id
_entity.type
_entity.pdbx_description
1 polymer ?
#
loop_
_entity_poly.entity_id
_entity_poly.type
_entity_poly.pdbx_seq_one_letter_code
_entity_poly.pdbx_strand_id
1 'polypeptide(L)'
;MEDPVSITIERSFNAETETFSVDLPVVIAIQAKDFKENESGLEYIGTGRQQMGDGGMIAQFKDAPTGNILAVTDASMKCLVVQHAPIEPSCEDETNPVAGEGACGFIATDLPADWTSPEFDDSDWPAAIVHSAADVGPKDGYDEITWDDSAELVWGESLKQDNTLLCRLTISE
;
A
#
# COMPACT_ATOMS: atom_id res chain seq x y z
N MET A 1 7.34 -3.68 12.63
CA MET A 1 5.91 -3.55 12.95
C MET A 1 5.13 -4.22 11.84
N GLU A 2 4.03 -4.89 12.18
CA GLU A 2 3.10 -5.50 11.23
C GLU A 2 1.69 -5.13 11.68
N ASP A 3 0.76 -4.95 10.73
CA ASP A 3 -0.65 -4.75 11.05
C ASP A 3 -1.14 -5.95 11.90
N PRO A 4 -1.74 -5.72 13.09
CA PRO A 4 -2.27 -6.81 13.92
C PRO A 4 -3.43 -7.56 13.26
N VAL A 5 -4.07 -6.95 12.25
CA VAL A 5 -5.11 -7.57 11.44
C VAL A 5 -4.46 -8.25 10.23
N SER A 6 -4.64 -9.57 10.15
CA SER A 6 -4.19 -10.34 8.99
C SER A 6 -4.81 -9.79 7.72
N ILE A 7 -3.99 -9.63 6.67
CA ILE A 7 -4.44 -9.27 5.32
C ILE A 7 -5.53 -10.20 4.78
N THR A 8 -5.66 -11.42 5.31
CA THR A 8 -6.70 -12.38 4.90
C THR A 8 -8.09 -12.10 5.47
N ILE A 9 -8.28 -11.00 6.22
CA ILE A 9 -9.56 -10.62 6.82
C ILE A 9 -10.15 -9.46 6.02
N GLU A 10 -11.36 -9.64 5.48
CA GLU A 10 -12.14 -8.59 4.81
C GLU A 10 -12.41 -7.43 5.77
N ARG A 11 -11.78 -6.28 5.54
CA ARG A 11 -12.00 -5.03 6.28
C ARG A 11 -11.67 -3.83 5.40
N SER A 12 -12.56 -2.84 5.37
CA SER A 12 -12.29 -1.56 4.71
C SER A 12 -11.35 -0.72 5.59
N PHE A 13 -10.19 -0.34 5.04
CA PHE A 13 -9.19 0.61 5.60
C PHE A 13 -8.98 0.53 7.13
N ASN A 14 -7.94 -0.20 7.56
CA ASN A 14 -7.52 -0.22 8.98
C ASN A 14 -6.81 1.08 9.36
N ALA A 15 -6.97 1.49 10.62
CA ALA A 15 -6.12 2.52 11.24
C ALA A 15 -5.40 1.94 12.44
N GLU A 16 -4.09 2.15 12.48
CA GLU A 16 -3.22 1.66 13.54
C GLU A 16 -2.26 2.78 13.97
N THR A 17 -1.92 2.81 15.25
CA THR A 17 -0.95 3.75 15.81
C THR A 17 -0.04 3.03 16.79
N GLU A 18 1.26 3.08 16.52
CA GLU A 18 2.29 2.51 17.40
C GLU A 18 3.36 3.57 17.71
N THR A 19 4.00 3.42 18.87
CA THR A 19 5.13 4.26 19.27
C THR A 19 6.37 3.40 19.44
N PHE A 20 7.45 3.80 18.80
CA PHE A 20 8.75 3.12 18.85
C PHE A 20 9.88 4.15 19.01
N SER A 21 11.10 3.70 19.29
CA SER A 21 12.27 4.57 19.48
C SER A 21 13.32 4.29 18.40
N VAL A 22 13.83 5.36 17.79
CA VAL A 22 14.87 5.34 16.75
C VAL A 22 15.75 6.57 16.89
N ASP A 23 16.99 6.46 16.42
CA ASP A 23 17.87 7.61 16.20
C ASP A 23 17.66 8.14 14.77
N LEU A 24 17.72 9.47 14.60
CA LEU A 24 17.68 10.11 13.29
C LEU A 24 19.10 10.28 12.72
N PRO A 25 19.29 10.24 11.39
CA PRO A 25 18.27 9.97 10.38
C PRO A 25 17.83 8.50 10.38
N VAL A 26 16.58 8.26 9.98
CA VAL A 26 16.01 6.90 9.87
C VAL A 26 15.32 6.70 8.52
N VAL A 27 15.39 5.48 8.01
CA VAL A 27 14.58 5.05 6.86
C VAL A 27 13.35 4.31 7.37
N ILE A 28 12.18 4.74 6.91
CA ILE A 28 10.95 3.96 7.08
C ILE A 28 10.71 3.17 5.79
N ALA A 29 10.67 1.85 5.93
CA ALA A 29 10.37 0.92 4.86
C ALA A 29 9.00 0.27 5.13
N ILE A 30 8.06 0.41 4.20
CA ILE A 30 6.68 -0.03 4.34
C ILE A 30 6.35 -1.02 3.22
N GLN A 31 5.89 -2.21 3.57
CA GLN A 31 5.27 -3.12 2.61
C GLN A 31 3.75 -2.95 2.73
N ALA A 32 3.15 -2.26 1.77
CA ALA A 32 1.71 -2.05 1.72
C ALA A 32 1.06 -3.12 0.84
N LYS A 33 -0.05 -3.69 1.30
CA LYS A 33 -0.79 -4.74 0.59
C LYS A 33 -2.27 -4.39 0.56
N ASP A 34 -2.83 -4.42 -0.64
CA ASP A 34 -4.26 -4.49 -0.82
C ASP A 34 -4.73 -5.95 -0.69
N PHE A 35 -5.98 -6.16 -0.28
CA PHE A 35 -6.52 -7.50 -0.18
C PHE A 35 -6.69 -8.11 -1.58
N LYS A 36 -6.32 -9.38 -1.69
CA LYS A 36 -6.61 -10.22 -2.85
C LYS A 36 -6.80 -11.65 -2.36
N GLU A 37 -7.77 -12.36 -2.92
CA GLU A 37 -8.03 -13.75 -2.54
C GLU A 37 -6.92 -14.68 -3.06
N ASN A 38 -6.36 -14.36 -4.23
CA ASN A 38 -5.17 -15.01 -4.78
C ASN A 38 -4.43 -14.08 -5.77
N GLU A 39 -3.46 -14.63 -6.50
CA GLU A 39 -2.60 -13.84 -7.41
C GLU A 39 -3.31 -13.27 -8.65
N SER A 40 -4.59 -13.58 -8.90
CA SER A 40 -5.37 -12.87 -9.93
C SER A 40 -5.64 -11.41 -9.58
N GLY A 41 -5.41 -10.99 -8.33
CA GLY A 41 -5.74 -9.65 -7.83
C GLY A 41 -7.23 -9.45 -7.56
N LEU A 42 -8.05 -10.51 -7.70
CA LEU A 42 -9.47 -10.44 -7.41
C LEU A 42 -9.76 -10.74 -5.93
N GLU A 43 -10.80 -10.09 -5.44
CA GLU A 43 -11.45 -10.36 -4.17
C GLU A 43 -12.75 -11.15 -4.40
N TYR A 44 -13.14 -11.98 -3.42
CA TYR A 44 -14.44 -12.66 -3.35
C TYR A 44 -14.77 -13.50 -4.60
N ILE A 45 -13.80 -14.28 -5.06
CA ILE A 45 -13.86 -15.04 -6.31
C ILE A 45 -15.07 -15.98 -6.31
N GLY A 46 -15.83 -15.96 -7.41
CA GLY A 46 -17.02 -16.80 -7.59
C GLY A 46 -18.26 -16.34 -6.82
N THR A 47 -18.20 -15.19 -6.14
CA THR A 47 -19.37 -14.58 -5.48
C THR A 47 -19.95 -13.43 -6.30
N GLY A 48 -21.15 -12.94 -5.94
CA GLY A 48 -21.73 -11.74 -6.54
C GLY A 48 -21.03 -10.42 -6.15
N ARG A 49 -19.95 -10.49 -5.38
CA ARG A 49 -19.11 -9.35 -4.97
C ARG A 49 -17.72 -9.39 -5.63
N GLN A 50 -17.47 -10.32 -6.55
CA GLN A 50 -16.19 -10.44 -7.23
C GLN A 50 -15.77 -9.09 -7.83
N GLN A 51 -14.59 -8.62 -7.45
CA GLN A 51 -14.08 -7.30 -7.83
C GLN A 51 -12.55 -7.24 -7.77
N MET A 52 -11.96 -6.28 -8.46
CA MET A 52 -10.61 -5.80 -8.15
C MET A 52 -10.63 -4.90 -6.91
N GLY A 53 -9.48 -4.76 -6.25
CA GLY A 53 -9.34 -4.01 -5.01
C GLY A 53 -9.47 -2.49 -5.15
N ASP A 54 -9.23 -1.81 -4.03
CA ASP A 54 -9.30 -0.35 -3.87
C ASP A 54 -8.15 0.15 -2.96
N GLY A 55 -6.95 -0.38 -3.23
CA GLY A 55 -5.73 -0.10 -2.49
C GLY A 55 -5.42 1.38 -2.31
N GLY A 56 -4.68 1.67 -1.24
CA GLY A 56 -4.26 3.02 -0.89
C GLY A 56 -3.58 3.00 0.47
N MET A 57 -2.67 3.94 0.70
CA MET A 57 -1.98 4.07 1.98
C MET A 57 -1.80 5.54 2.34
N ILE A 58 -1.99 5.86 3.62
CA ILE A 58 -1.61 7.15 4.20
C ILE A 58 -0.96 6.90 5.55
N ALA A 59 0.12 7.62 5.85
CA ALA A 59 0.78 7.55 7.14
C ALA A 59 1.34 8.91 7.55
N GLN A 60 1.46 9.12 8.86
CA GLN A 60 2.12 10.28 9.44
C GLN A 60 3.01 9.83 10.60
N PHE A 61 4.22 10.37 10.66
CA PHE A 61 5.22 10.06 11.67
C PHE A 61 5.39 11.29 12.54
N LYS A 62 5.22 11.12 13.86
CA LYS A 62 5.27 12.22 14.82
C LYS A 62 6.33 11.94 15.88
N ASP A 63 7.01 13.00 16.31
CA ASP A 63 7.80 12.96 17.53
C ASP A 63 6.84 12.82 18.72
N ALA A 64 6.79 11.65 19.35
CA ALA A 64 5.80 11.35 20.38
C ALA A 64 5.82 12.34 21.58
N PRO A 65 6.99 12.82 22.07
CA PRO A 65 7.05 13.82 23.13
C PRO A 65 6.46 15.19 22.76
N THR A 66 6.72 15.70 21.56
CA THR A 66 6.31 17.06 21.16
C THR A 66 5.03 17.10 20.33
N GLY A 67 4.68 16.01 19.66
CA GLY A 67 3.59 15.92 18.69
C GLY A 67 3.94 16.50 17.31
N ASN A 68 5.17 16.96 17.10
CA ASN A 68 5.61 17.54 15.83
C ASN A 68 5.60 16.48 14.71
N ILE A 69 5.15 16.86 13.52
CA ILE A 69 5.28 16.01 12.32
C ILE A 69 6.74 15.92 11.92
N LEU A 70 7.24 14.70 11.80
CA LEU A 70 8.59 14.39 11.31
C LEU A 70 8.57 14.04 9.82
N ALA A 71 7.53 13.31 9.38
CA ALA A 71 7.31 12.98 7.99
C ALA A 71 5.86 12.53 7.77
N VAL A 72 5.43 12.53 6.51
CA VAL A 72 4.13 12.03 6.06
C VAL A 72 4.31 11.21 4.79
N THR A 73 3.27 10.48 4.40
CA THR A 73 3.19 9.96 3.03
C THR A 73 2.89 11.09 2.06
N ASP A 74 3.72 11.22 1.04
CA ASP A 74 3.56 12.20 -0.05
C ASP A 74 4.31 11.72 -1.31
N ALA A 75 4.27 12.52 -2.37
CA ALA A 75 4.97 12.23 -3.63
C ALA A 75 6.51 12.20 -3.53
N SER A 76 7.13 12.57 -2.41
CA SER A 76 8.59 12.49 -2.22
C SER A 76 9.07 11.08 -1.91
N MET A 77 8.16 10.21 -1.44
CA MET A 77 8.46 8.81 -1.15
C MET A 77 8.75 8.02 -2.42
N LYS A 78 9.54 6.95 -2.27
CA LYS A 78 9.79 5.98 -3.33
C LYS A 78 8.90 4.76 -3.14
N CYS A 79 8.20 4.31 -4.17
CA CYS A 79 7.30 3.15 -4.09
C CYS A 79 7.42 2.25 -5.31
N LEU A 80 7.84 0.99 -5.10
CA LEU A 80 7.92 -0.04 -6.12
C LEU A 80 6.70 -0.97 -6.04
N VAL A 81 5.94 -1.08 -7.12
CA VAL A 81 4.91 -2.12 -7.27
C VAL A 81 5.60 -3.47 -7.50
N VAL A 82 5.37 -4.41 -6.60
CA VAL A 82 5.91 -5.78 -6.70
C VAL A 82 4.83 -6.82 -6.97
N GLN A 83 3.56 -6.43 -6.94
CA GLN A 83 2.48 -7.25 -7.45
C GLN A 83 1.42 -6.40 -8.14
N HIS A 84 1.15 -6.74 -9.41
CA HIS A 84 0.15 -6.12 -10.26
C HIS A 84 -0.74 -7.20 -10.89
N ALA A 85 -2.04 -7.16 -10.61
CA ALA A 85 -3.02 -8.11 -11.11
C ALA A 85 -4.46 -7.58 -10.97
N PRO A 86 -5.40 -8.00 -11.82
CA PRO A 86 -5.18 -8.76 -13.05
C PRO A 86 -4.49 -7.89 -14.11
N ILE A 87 -3.86 -8.47 -15.13
CA ILE A 87 -3.32 -7.70 -16.26
C ILE A 87 -4.44 -7.07 -17.08
N GLU A 88 -5.57 -7.79 -17.22
CA GLU A 88 -6.74 -7.31 -17.92
C GLU A 88 -7.92 -7.17 -16.94
N PRO A 89 -8.53 -5.98 -16.81
CA PRO A 89 -9.68 -5.74 -15.94
C PRO A 89 -10.86 -6.69 -16.18
N SER A 90 -10.99 -7.24 -17.40
CA SER A 90 -12.05 -8.21 -17.73
C SER A 90 -11.95 -9.53 -16.95
N CYS A 91 -10.85 -9.80 -16.25
CA CYS A 91 -10.76 -10.93 -15.31
C CYS A 91 -11.87 -10.87 -14.25
N GLU A 92 -12.27 -9.66 -13.82
CA GLU A 92 -13.37 -9.45 -12.87
C GLU A 92 -14.70 -10.04 -13.36
N ASP A 93 -14.91 -10.12 -14.68
CA ASP A 93 -16.13 -10.66 -15.29
C ASP A 93 -16.07 -12.19 -15.52
N GLU A 94 -14.92 -12.83 -15.29
CA GLU A 94 -14.79 -14.27 -15.50
C GLU A 94 -15.59 -15.06 -14.47
N THR A 95 -16.33 -16.07 -14.94
CA THR A 95 -17.15 -16.93 -14.05
C THR A 95 -16.29 -17.87 -13.21
N ASN A 96 -15.09 -18.22 -13.68
CA ASN A 96 -14.14 -19.07 -12.97
C ASN A 96 -12.72 -18.56 -13.24
N PRO A 97 -12.35 -17.40 -12.65
CA PRO A 97 -11.06 -16.79 -12.88
C PRO A 97 -9.96 -17.70 -12.31
N VAL A 98 -8.89 -17.89 -13.08
CA VAL A 98 -7.72 -18.67 -12.67
C VAL A 98 -6.50 -17.77 -12.75
N ALA A 99 -5.84 -17.54 -11.61
CA ALA A 99 -4.64 -16.71 -11.56
C ALA A 99 -3.56 -17.21 -12.54
N GLY A 100 -3.06 -16.31 -13.37
CA GLY A 100 -2.05 -16.61 -14.39
C GLY A 100 -2.62 -17.10 -15.74
N GLU A 101 -3.94 -17.25 -15.87
CA GLU A 101 -4.59 -17.66 -17.12
C GLU A 101 -5.45 -16.54 -17.71
N GLY A 102 -5.47 -16.42 -19.04
CA GLY A 102 -6.38 -15.51 -19.74
C GLY A 102 -6.24 -14.05 -19.29
N ALA A 103 -7.36 -13.43 -18.95
CA ALA A 103 -7.40 -12.05 -18.45
C ALA A 103 -6.77 -11.92 -17.04
N CYS A 104 -6.76 -13.01 -16.28
CA CYS A 104 -6.31 -13.09 -14.90
C CYS A 104 -4.80 -13.31 -14.74
N GLY A 105 -4.02 -12.94 -15.76
CA GLY A 105 -2.57 -12.85 -15.66
C GLY A 105 -2.14 -11.85 -14.59
N PHE A 106 -0.91 -11.96 -14.11
CA PHE A 106 -0.33 -11.06 -13.12
C PHE A 106 1.16 -10.85 -13.36
N ILE A 107 1.69 -9.75 -12.84
CA ILE A 107 3.11 -9.50 -12.69
C ILE A 107 3.44 -9.54 -11.20
N ALA A 108 4.33 -10.44 -10.80
CA ALA A 108 4.87 -10.50 -9.46
C ALA A 108 6.40 -10.45 -9.54
N THR A 109 7.01 -9.56 -8.76
CA THR A 109 8.46 -9.41 -8.64
C THR A 109 8.89 -9.85 -7.25
N ASP A 110 9.99 -10.59 -7.16
CA ASP A 110 10.57 -10.92 -5.87
C ASP A 110 10.97 -9.65 -5.12
N LEU A 111 10.76 -9.65 -3.80
CA LEU A 111 11.19 -8.55 -2.95
C LEU A 111 12.73 -8.43 -3.05
N PRO A 112 13.28 -7.23 -3.36
CA PRO A 112 14.72 -7.06 -3.41
C PRO A 112 15.36 -7.42 -2.07
N ALA A 113 16.50 -8.11 -2.10
CA ALA A 113 17.22 -8.44 -0.88
C ALA A 113 17.61 -7.16 -0.14
N ASP A 114 17.48 -7.18 1.19
CA ASP A 114 17.84 -6.07 2.08
C ASP A 114 17.14 -4.72 1.77
N TRP A 115 15.99 -4.73 1.07
CA TRP A 115 15.26 -3.51 0.70
C TRP A 115 14.79 -2.66 1.89
N THR A 116 14.80 -3.19 3.11
CA THR A 116 14.49 -2.45 4.35
C THR A 116 15.73 -1.82 5.01
N SER A 117 16.93 -2.14 4.51
CA SER A 117 18.18 -1.59 5.02
C SER A 117 18.26 -0.07 4.77
N PRO A 118 18.81 0.72 5.70
CA PRO A 118 19.08 2.13 5.46
C PRO A 118 20.09 2.36 4.32
N GLU A 119 20.96 1.38 4.05
CA GLU A 119 21.98 1.45 2.98
C GLU A 119 21.47 0.97 1.61
N PHE A 120 20.20 0.56 1.50
CA PHE A 120 19.63 0.11 0.23
C PHE A 120 19.47 1.29 -0.74
N ASP A 121 19.93 1.11 -1.98
CA ASP A 121 19.79 2.08 -3.06
C ASP A 121 18.44 1.92 -3.76
N ASP A 122 17.51 2.83 -3.46
CA ASP A 122 16.18 2.93 -4.06
C ASP A 122 16.12 4.01 -5.16
N SER A 123 17.26 4.48 -5.67
CA SER A 123 17.28 5.56 -6.68
C SER A 123 16.53 5.23 -7.97
N ASP A 124 16.47 3.94 -8.33
CA ASP A 124 15.73 3.43 -9.48
C ASP A 124 14.22 3.24 -9.20
N TRP A 125 13.77 3.36 -7.94
CA TRP A 125 12.34 3.25 -7.62
C TRP A 125 11.60 4.52 -8.05
N PRO A 126 10.39 4.40 -8.61
CA PRO A 126 9.60 5.56 -8.97
C PRO A 126 9.13 6.28 -7.71
N ALA A 127 8.81 7.57 -7.86
CA ALA A 127 8.11 8.30 -6.82
C ALA A 127 6.72 7.71 -6.60
N ALA A 128 6.20 7.83 -5.37
CA ALA A 128 4.83 7.47 -5.05
C ALA A 128 3.83 8.34 -5.82
N ILE A 129 2.69 7.77 -6.20
CA ILE A 129 1.62 8.50 -6.89
C ILE A 129 0.59 8.91 -5.85
N VAL A 130 0.28 10.21 -5.82
CA VAL A 130 -0.73 10.79 -4.94
C VAL A 130 -2.11 10.61 -5.55
N HIS A 131 -3.04 10.13 -4.74
CA HIS A 131 -4.44 9.93 -5.09
C HIS A 131 -5.33 10.78 -4.19
N SER A 132 -6.49 11.20 -4.71
CA SER A 132 -7.44 11.92 -3.86
C SER A 132 -8.21 10.95 -2.95
N ALA A 133 -8.71 11.45 -1.82
CA ALA A 133 -9.61 10.66 -0.97
C ALA A 133 -10.89 10.23 -1.71
N ALA A 134 -11.31 10.96 -2.75
CA ALA A 134 -12.44 10.57 -3.58
C ALA A 134 -12.12 9.38 -4.49
N ASP A 135 -10.88 9.26 -4.97
CA ASP A 135 -10.43 8.16 -5.83
C ASP A 135 -10.20 6.88 -5.02
N VAL A 136 -9.56 7.01 -3.85
CA VAL A 136 -9.31 5.89 -2.93
C VAL A 136 -10.62 5.45 -2.24
N GLY A 137 -11.47 6.41 -1.87
CA GLY A 137 -12.69 6.14 -1.11
C GLY A 137 -12.45 5.48 0.25
N PRO A 138 -11.50 5.97 1.08
CA PRO A 138 -11.18 5.36 2.36
C PRO A 138 -12.38 5.47 3.31
N LYS A 139 -12.50 4.50 4.22
CA LYS A 139 -13.63 4.37 5.15
C LYS A 139 -13.11 4.02 6.53
N ASP A 140 -14.00 4.10 7.51
CA ASP A 140 -13.80 3.60 8.88
C ASP A 140 -12.51 4.16 9.52
N GLY A 141 -11.42 3.38 9.52
CA GLY A 141 -10.19 3.74 10.21
C GLY A 141 -9.59 5.08 9.76
N TYR A 142 -9.74 5.44 8.48
CA TYR A 142 -9.25 6.72 7.97
C TYR A 142 -9.82 7.93 8.73
N ASP A 143 -11.11 7.88 9.09
CA ASP A 143 -11.81 8.96 9.79
C ASP A 143 -11.49 9.00 11.30
N GLU A 144 -10.83 7.97 11.84
CA GLU A 144 -10.41 7.92 13.25
C GLU A 144 -9.13 8.70 13.52
N ILE A 145 -8.37 9.03 12.46
CA ILE A 145 -7.08 9.73 12.56
C ILE A 145 -7.25 11.19 12.14
N THR A 146 -6.76 12.11 12.98
CA THR A 146 -6.54 13.49 12.56
C THR A 146 -5.22 13.58 11.78
N TRP A 147 -5.35 13.57 10.46
CA TRP A 147 -4.24 13.71 9.52
C TRP A 147 -3.70 15.14 9.53
N ASP A 148 -2.38 15.26 9.40
CA ASP A 148 -1.77 16.54 9.04
C ASP A 148 -2.20 16.94 7.62
N ASP A 149 -2.39 18.25 7.39
CA ASP A 149 -2.84 18.76 6.08
C ASP A 149 -1.85 18.47 4.95
N SER A 150 -0.58 18.14 5.27
CA SER A 150 0.43 17.70 4.30
C SER A 150 0.44 16.20 4.03
N ALA A 151 -0.29 15.39 4.80
CA ALA A 151 -0.35 13.95 4.57
C ALA A 151 -1.24 13.61 3.37
N GLU A 152 -0.68 12.89 2.42
CA GLU A 152 -1.34 12.52 1.17
C GLU A 152 -1.57 11.00 1.11
N LEU A 153 -2.67 10.60 0.48
CA LEU A 153 -2.91 9.21 0.11
C LEU A 153 -2.00 8.86 -1.06
N VAL A 154 -1.20 7.81 -0.90
CA VAL A 154 -0.25 7.35 -1.91
C VAL A 154 -0.50 5.89 -2.26
N TRP A 155 -0.27 5.56 -3.53
CA TRP A 155 -0.30 4.19 -4.03
C TRP A 155 0.53 4.05 -5.32
N GLY A 156 0.36 2.94 -6.03
CA GLY A 156 0.84 2.74 -7.39
C GLY A 156 0.00 3.52 -8.40
N GLU A 157 0.20 3.26 -9.68
CA GLU A 157 -0.57 3.92 -10.74
C GLU A 157 -2.04 3.47 -10.71
N SER A 158 -2.28 2.19 -10.42
CA SER A 158 -3.61 1.61 -10.35
C SER A 158 -4.00 1.29 -8.91
N LEU A 159 -4.97 2.04 -8.38
CA LEU A 159 -5.63 1.72 -7.11
C LEU A 159 -6.30 0.34 -7.12
N LYS A 160 -6.57 -0.23 -8.30
CA LYS A 160 -7.30 -1.49 -8.44
C LYS A 160 -6.45 -2.69 -8.75
N GLN A 161 -5.34 -2.48 -9.46
CA GLN A 161 -4.52 -3.59 -9.97
C GLN A 161 -3.17 -3.68 -9.27
N ASP A 162 -2.66 -2.62 -8.66
CA ASP A 162 -1.43 -2.70 -7.89
C ASP A 162 -1.77 -3.20 -6.49
N ASN A 163 -1.52 -4.48 -6.19
CA ASN A 163 -1.97 -5.07 -4.92
C ASN A 163 -0.85 -5.15 -3.87
N THR A 164 0.42 -4.94 -4.24
CA THR A 164 1.52 -4.89 -3.27
C THR A 164 2.59 -3.90 -3.68
N LEU A 165 2.89 -2.98 -2.78
CA LEU A 165 3.93 -1.97 -2.93
C LEU A 165 5.00 -2.11 -1.84
N LEU A 166 6.24 -1.82 -2.21
CA LEU A 166 7.32 -1.55 -1.27
C LEU A 166 7.61 -0.06 -1.32
N CYS A 167 7.46 0.64 -0.21
CA CYS A 167 7.65 2.07 -0.12
C CYS A 167 8.77 2.43 0.87
N ARG A 168 9.53 3.47 0.57
CA ARG A 168 10.64 3.97 1.38
C ARG A 168 10.59 5.49 1.50
N LEU A 169 10.88 5.98 2.70
CA LEU A 169 11.07 7.41 2.99
C LEU A 169 12.18 7.59 4.02
N THR A 170 12.87 8.73 3.96
CA THR A 170 13.91 9.08 4.93
C THR A 170 13.44 10.23 5.80
N ILE A 171 13.48 10.04 7.11
CA ILE A 171 13.30 11.11 8.09
C ILE A 171 14.68 11.63 8.46
N SER A 172 14.91 12.91 8.18
CA SER A 172 16.19 13.59 8.43
C SER A 172 16.29 14.08 9.88
N GLU A 173 17.48 14.55 10.29
CA GLU A 173 17.73 15.19 11.59
C GLU A 173 16.90 16.47 11.82
#